data_AF-A0A950ZF29-F1
#
_entry.id   AF-A0A950ZF29-F1
#
_cell.length_a   1.000
_cell.length_b   1.000
_cell.length_c   1.000
_cell.angle_alpha   90.00
_cell.angle_beta   90.00
_cell.angle_gamma   90.00
#
_symmetry.space_group_name_H-M   'P 1'
#
loop_
_entity.id
_entity.type
_entity.pdbx_description
1 polymer ?
#
loop_
_entity_poly.entity_id
_entity_poly.type
_entity_poly.pdbx_seq_one_letter_code
_entity_poly.pdbx_strand_id
1 'polypeptide(L)'
;MVDAKPFDVAPLAPAIAAPPVVAPPTGPFAGTTYRFTTGLRAGELAHVRDANGAVLLSYRSFASVVGILAALVSGIVLLTGFAATLFLALEAAPFRAFAALALTVLFACAIALLVPRTNVTLYDDAHPALTIAQRSLLPRTFVVATPNGTRLAELRHRALSRFGRDRWWIVQDNRFVGQAVEESFVRAVRRKLFGKFSRRSESNLRLELGGLAAGAIVRRPSASGAVDRLELTSDALDRRVAVALALLILGREP
;
A
#
# COMPACT_ATOMS: atom_id res chain seq x y z
N MET A 1 -27.96 -21.86 49.81
CA MET A 1 -26.54 -22.02 49.43
C MET A 1 -26.51 -22.33 47.95
N VAL A 2 -26.09 -21.37 47.12
CA VAL A 2 -25.95 -21.54 45.67
C VAL A 2 -24.45 -21.46 45.40
N ASP A 3 -23.87 -22.58 44.97
CA ASP A 3 -22.46 -22.69 44.58
C ASP A 3 -22.19 -21.84 43.33
N ALA A 4 -21.43 -20.77 43.49
CA ALA A 4 -20.91 -19.98 42.38
C ALA A 4 -19.66 -20.67 41.84
N LYS A 5 -19.77 -21.27 40.64
CA LYS A 5 -18.59 -21.74 39.91
C LYS A 5 -17.68 -20.56 39.55
N PRO A 6 -16.36 -20.65 39.78
CA PRO A 6 -15.41 -19.64 39.34
C PRO A 6 -15.36 -19.61 37.80
N PHE A 7 -15.34 -18.41 37.23
CA PHE A 7 -15.17 -18.20 35.79
C PHE A 7 -13.81 -18.74 35.35
N ASP A 8 -13.82 -19.72 34.46
CA ASP A 8 -12.65 -20.14 33.68
C ASP A 8 -12.18 -18.94 32.84
N VAL A 9 -11.16 -18.23 33.33
CA VAL A 9 -10.47 -17.20 32.57
C VAL A 9 -9.63 -17.92 31.52
N ALA A 10 -10.09 -17.92 30.27
CA ALA A 10 -9.33 -18.44 29.15
C ALA A 10 -7.91 -17.85 29.16
N PRO A 11 -6.86 -18.66 28.93
CA PRO A 11 -5.48 -18.19 28.96
C PRO A 11 -5.31 -17.04 27.97
N LEU A 12 -4.76 -15.92 28.46
CA LEU A 12 -4.36 -14.78 27.64
C LEU A 12 -3.59 -15.28 26.42
N ALA A 13 -4.04 -14.90 25.22
CA ALA A 13 -3.34 -15.21 23.99
C ALA A 13 -1.85 -14.87 24.14
N PRO A 14 -0.93 -15.69 23.61
CA PRO A 14 0.50 -15.48 23.80
C PRO A 14 0.86 -14.07 23.36
N ALA A 15 1.50 -13.32 24.26
CA ALA A 15 2.01 -11.99 23.99
C ALA A 15 2.82 -12.04 22.69
N ILE A 16 2.39 -11.28 21.69
CA ILE A 16 3.15 -11.11 20.46
C ILE A 16 4.50 -10.56 20.89
N ALA A 17 5.56 -11.38 20.74
CA ALA A 17 6.90 -11.00 21.15
C ALA A 17 7.23 -9.63 20.56
N ALA A 18 7.70 -8.72 21.42
CA ALA A 18 8.07 -7.38 20.99
C ALA A 18 9.06 -7.50 19.81
N PRO A 19 8.85 -6.76 18.71
CA PRO A 19 9.78 -6.80 17.60
C PRO A 19 11.19 -6.44 18.08
N PRO A 20 12.24 -7.03 17.48
CA PRO A 20 13.61 -6.69 17.83
C PRO A 20 13.81 -5.18 17.69
N VAL A 21 14.39 -4.56 18.72
CA VAL A 21 14.71 -3.13 18.72
C VAL A 21 15.71 -2.88 17.59
N VAL A 22 15.23 -2.28 16.51
CA VAL A 22 16.09 -1.86 15.39
C VAL A 22 16.81 -0.61 15.84
N ALA A 23 18.15 -0.60 15.74
CA ALA A 23 18.94 0.59 16.03
C ALA A 23 18.39 1.79 15.23
N PRO A 24 18.26 2.98 15.84
CA PRO A 24 17.69 4.14 15.17
C PRO A 24 18.51 4.43 13.90
N PRO A 25 17.85 4.49 12.74
CA PRO A 25 18.59 4.66 11.49
C PRO A 25 19.23 6.05 11.46
N THR A 26 20.52 6.08 11.13
CA THR A 26 21.28 7.32 10.93
C THR A 26 21.04 7.89 9.54
N GLY A 27 21.42 9.16 9.32
CA GLY A 27 21.35 9.81 8.01
C GLY A 27 19.92 10.22 7.61
N PRO A 28 19.51 10.07 6.34
CA PRO A 28 18.26 10.64 5.81
C PRO A 28 16.99 10.03 6.43
N PHE A 29 17.13 8.94 7.20
CA PHE A 29 16.04 8.29 7.92
C PHE A 29 16.02 8.62 9.42
N ALA A 30 16.82 9.59 9.88
CA ALA A 30 16.88 10.00 11.29
C ALA A 30 15.72 10.92 11.74
N GLY A 31 14.86 11.36 10.82
CA GLY A 31 13.66 12.14 11.15
C GLY A 31 12.49 11.30 11.70
N THR A 32 11.50 11.97 12.28
CA THR A 32 10.20 11.38 12.64
C THR A 32 9.06 11.85 11.72
N THR A 33 9.31 12.89 10.93
CA THR A 33 8.34 13.45 9.99
C THR A 33 8.96 13.55 8.61
N TYR A 34 8.23 13.05 7.60
CA TYR A 34 8.66 13.07 6.20
C TYR A 34 7.53 13.58 5.32
N ARG A 35 7.85 14.47 4.37
CA ARG A 35 6.92 15.02 3.39
C ARG A 35 7.24 14.49 2.00
N PHE A 36 6.24 14.04 1.27
CA PHE A 36 6.41 13.43 -0.05
C PHE A 36 5.89 14.38 -1.13
N THR A 37 6.64 14.55 -2.21
CA THR A 37 6.08 15.17 -3.42
C THR A 37 5.09 14.21 -4.07
N THR A 38 3.86 14.66 -4.32
CA THR A 38 2.77 13.90 -4.99
C THR A 38 2.32 14.60 -6.27
N GLY A 39 1.51 13.93 -7.09
CA GLY A 39 0.93 14.51 -8.31
C GLY A 39 1.93 14.73 -9.46
N LEU A 40 3.10 14.10 -9.39
CA LEU A 40 4.12 14.16 -10.44
C LEU A 40 3.83 13.17 -11.57
N ARG A 41 4.25 13.51 -12.79
CA ARG A 41 4.13 12.62 -13.94
C ARG A 41 5.09 11.45 -13.82
N ALA A 42 4.81 10.39 -14.58
CA ALA A 42 5.66 9.21 -14.68
C ALA A 42 7.11 9.59 -15.02
N GLY A 43 8.07 9.12 -14.23
CA GLY A 43 9.50 9.34 -14.46
C GLY A 43 10.07 10.68 -13.99
N GLU A 44 9.22 11.62 -13.55
CA GLU A 44 9.67 12.89 -12.97
C GLU A 44 10.40 12.68 -11.64
N LEU A 45 11.34 13.58 -11.36
CA LEU A 45 12.09 13.56 -10.11
C LEU A 45 11.18 14.01 -8.95
N ALA A 46 11.10 13.18 -7.94
CA ALA A 46 10.34 13.40 -6.73
C ALA A 46 11.27 13.41 -5.52
N HIS A 47 10.82 14.03 -4.44
CA HIS A 47 11.62 14.22 -3.24
C HIS A 47 10.85 13.77 -2.00
N VAL A 48 11.59 13.21 -1.05
CA VAL A 48 11.18 13.09 0.35
C VAL A 48 11.90 14.19 1.12
N ARG A 49 11.14 15.02 1.82
CA ARG A 49 11.66 16.15 2.60
C ARG A 49 11.45 15.93 4.08
N ASP A 50 12.25 16.59 4.90
CA ASP A 50 12.07 16.61 6.35
C ASP A 50 10.91 17.54 6.78
N ALA A 51 10.79 17.78 8.09
CA ALA A 51 9.81 18.69 8.65
C ALA A 51 10.04 20.16 8.24
N ASN A 52 11.28 20.56 7.98
CA ASN A 52 11.71 21.91 7.63
C ASN A 52 11.67 22.18 6.11
N GLY A 53 11.46 21.13 5.30
CA GLY A 53 11.44 21.20 3.85
C GLY A 53 12.79 20.90 3.17
N ALA A 54 13.82 20.53 3.94
CA ALA A 54 15.09 20.08 3.38
C ALA A 54 14.90 18.73 2.66
N VAL A 55 15.52 18.58 1.49
CA VAL A 55 15.47 17.32 0.73
C VAL A 55 16.34 16.28 1.44
N LEU A 56 15.73 15.14 1.78
CA LEU A 56 16.41 14.00 2.40
C LEU A 56 16.69 12.89 1.39
N LEU A 57 15.72 12.63 0.51
CA LEU A 57 15.82 11.56 -0.49
C LEU A 57 15.24 12.03 -1.82
N SER A 58 15.78 11.51 -2.92
CA SER A 58 15.23 11.68 -4.26
C SER A 58 14.87 10.34 -4.87
N TYR A 59 13.84 10.31 -5.72
CA TYR A 59 13.43 9.12 -6.45
C TYR A 59 12.73 9.51 -7.75
N ARG A 60 12.60 8.58 -8.70
CA ARG A 60 11.76 8.80 -9.89
C ARG A 60 10.35 8.31 -9.63
N SER A 61 9.36 9.15 -9.93
CA SER A 61 7.95 8.79 -9.85
C SER A 61 7.69 7.52 -10.66
N PHE A 62 7.07 6.54 -10.00
CA PHE A 62 6.73 5.25 -10.57
C PHE A 62 5.26 5.14 -10.98
N ALA A 63 4.56 6.28 -11.05
CA ALA A 63 3.25 6.36 -11.70
C ALA A 63 3.42 5.78 -13.12
N SER A 64 2.74 4.67 -13.42
CA SER A 64 2.91 3.98 -14.70
C SER A 64 1.73 4.31 -15.60
N VAL A 65 1.97 5.10 -16.65
CA VAL A 65 0.98 5.33 -17.72
C VAL A 65 0.54 4.00 -18.32
N VAL A 66 1.49 3.07 -18.52
CA VAL A 66 1.21 1.71 -18.99
C VAL A 66 0.27 0.98 -18.03
N GLY A 67 0.50 1.08 -16.72
CA GLY A 67 -0.39 0.48 -15.72
C GLY A 67 -1.80 1.07 -15.71
N ILE A 68 -1.94 2.38 -15.93
CA ILE A 68 -3.24 3.06 -16.04
C ILE A 68 -3.98 2.60 -17.29
N LEU A 69 -3.32 2.61 -18.45
CA LEU A 69 -3.90 2.16 -19.72
C LEU A 69 -4.27 0.68 -19.66
N ALA A 70 -3.40 -0.18 -19.12
CA ALA A 70 -3.70 -1.60 -18.94
C ALA A 70 -4.92 -1.83 -18.04
N ALA A 71 -5.05 -1.07 -16.95
CA ALA A 71 -6.23 -1.16 -16.08
C ALA A 71 -7.52 -0.71 -16.80
N LEU A 72 -7.45 0.35 -17.59
CA LEU A 72 -8.59 0.84 -18.39
C LEU A 72 -9.01 -0.18 -19.44
N VAL A 73 -8.07 -0.65 -20.27
CA VAL A 73 -8.32 -1.62 -21.34
C VAL A 73 -8.81 -2.94 -20.75
N SER A 74 -8.19 -3.43 -19.67
CA SER A 74 -8.66 -4.63 -18.96
C SER A 74 -10.07 -4.44 -18.41
N GLY A 75 -10.42 -3.26 -17.90
CA GLY A 75 -11.77 -2.93 -17.44
C GLY A 75 -12.80 -3.00 -18.57
N ILE A 76 -12.47 -2.45 -19.74
CA ILE A 76 -13.33 -2.52 -20.94
C ILE A 76 -13.52 -3.98 -21.38
N VAL A 77 -12.44 -4.75 -21.50
CA VAL A 77 -12.49 -6.17 -21.89
C VAL A 77 -13.35 -6.99 -20.93
N LEU A 78 -13.19 -6.79 -19.62
CA LEU A 78 -14.00 -7.48 -18.62
C LEU A 78 -15.48 -7.10 -18.75
N LEU A 79 -15.80 -5.82 -18.92
CA LEU A 79 -17.18 -5.36 -19.03
C LEU A 79 -17.86 -5.90 -20.30
N THR A 80 -17.22 -5.76 -21.47
CA THR A 80 -17.77 -6.23 -22.74
C THR A 80 -17.84 -7.76 -22.80
N GLY A 81 -16.80 -8.43 -22.32
CA GLY A 81 -16.74 -9.89 -22.27
C GLY A 81 -17.79 -10.48 -21.33
N PHE A 82 -18.03 -9.86 -20.17
CA PHE A 82 -19.08 -10.29 -19.25
C PHE A 82 -20.48 -10.05 -19.83
N ALA A 83 -20.71 -8.91 -20.49
CA ALA A 83 -21.97 -8.63 -21.17
C ALA A 83 -22.26 -9.65 -22.29
N ALA A 84 -21.26 -9.97 -23.12
CA ALA A 84 -21.37 -10.98 -24.17
C ALA A 84 -21.62 -12.39 -23.60
N THR A 85 -20.92 -12.75 -22.53
CA THR A 85 -21.12 -14.02 -21.81
C THR A 85 -22.55 -14.13 -21.30
N LEU A 86 -23.07 -13.07 -20.67
CA LEU A 86 -24.42 -13.03 -20.13
C LEU A 86 -25.47 -13.14 -21.25
N PHE A 87 -25.28 -12.40 -22.35
CA PHE A 87 -26.16 -12.48 -23.52
C PHE A 87 -26.25 -13.91 -24.07
N LEU A 88 -25.11 -14.56 -24.30
CA LEU A 88 -25.06 -15.94 -24.81
C LEU A 88 -25.64 -16.96 -23.84
N ALA A 89 -25.50 -16.73 -22.53
CA ALA A 89 -26.14 -17.56 -21.51
C ALA A 89 -27.66 -17.45 -21.56
N LEU A 90 -28.19 -16.23 -21.76
CA LEU A 90 -29.62 -15.97 -21.90
C LEU A 90 -30.20 -16.55 -23.21
N GLU A 91 -29.39 -16.63 -24.27
CA GLU A 91 -29.75 -17.32 -25.53
C GLU A 91 -29.63 -18.85 -25.46
N ALA A 92 -29.41 -19.43 -24.27
CA ALA A 92 -29.24 -20.87 -24.08
C ALA A 92 -28.09 -21.48 -24.92
N ALA A 93 -27.01 -20.72 -25.13
CA ALA A 93 -25.79 -21.16 -25.82
C ALA A 93 -24.62 -21.35 -24.82
N PRO A 94 -24.68 -22.32 -23.89
CA PRO A 94 -23.78 -22.41 -22.73
C PRO A 94 -22.32 -22.61 -23.12
N PHE A 95 -22.02 -23.41 -24.16
CA PHE A 95 -20.65 -23.62 -24.61
C PHE A 95 -20.02 -22.34 -25.19
N ARG A 96 -20.81 -21.53 -25.92
CA ARG A 96 -20.34 -20.24 -26.46
C ARG A 96 -20.13 -19.22 -25.34
N ALA A 97 -21.04 -19.18 -24.36
CA ALA A 97 -20.90 -18.35 -23.17
C ALA A 97 -19.63 -18.71 -22.39
N PHE A 98 -19.37 -20.01 -22.17
CA PHE A 98 -18.15 -20.47 -21.51
C PHE A 98 -16.88 -20.07 -22.27
N ALA A 99 -16.86 -20.27 -23.59
CA ALA A 99 -15.72 -19.86 -24.43
C ALA A 99 -15.48 -18.35 -24.36
N ALA A 100 -16.54 -17.53 -24.42
CA ALA A 100 -16.44 -16.08 -24.30
C ALA A 100 -15.89 -15.66 -22.93
N LEU A 101 -16.35 -16.29 -21.84
CA LEU A 101 -15.85 -16.03 -20.49
C LEU A 101 -14.37 -16.41 -20.36
N ALA A 102 -13.99 -17.60 -20.83
CA ALA A 102 -12.61 -18.08 -20.79
C ALA A 102 -11.67 -17.15 -21.55
N LEU A 103 -12.07 -16.71 -22.75
CA LEU A 103 -11.31 -15.77 -23.57
C LEU A 103 -11.17 -14.41 -22.88
N THR A 104 -12.26 -13.92 -22.28
CA THR A 104 -12.28 -12.65 -21.52
C THR A 104 -11.29 -12.68 -20.36
N VAL A 105 -11.31 -13.77 -19.57
CA VAL A 105 -10.38 -13.97 -18.45
C VAL A 105 -8.94 -14.07 -18.95
N LEU A 106 -8.70 -14.82 -20.02
CA LEU A 106 -7.37 -14.96 -20.63
C LEU A 106 -6.79 -13.61 -21.07
N PHE A 107 -7.57 -12.80 -21.80
CA PHE A 107 -7.14 -11.47 -22.23
C PHE A 107 -6.90 -10.52 -21.06
N ALA A 108 -7.78 -10.51 -20.06
CA ALA A 108 -7.59 -9.71 -18.85
C ALA A 108 -6.30 -10.10 -18.11
N CYS A 109 -6.01 -11.41 -18.00
CA CYS A 109 -4.77 -11.91 -17.44
C CYS A 109 -3.54 -11.50 -18.27
N ALA A 110 -3.61 -11.63 -19.61
CA ALA A 110 -2.52 -11.21 -20.49
C ALA A 110 -2.20 -9.72 -20.33
N ILE A 111 -3.22 -8.85 -20.35
CA ILE A 111 -3.08 -7.41 -20.12
C ILE A 111 -2.45 -7.13 -18.75
N ALA A 112 -2.86 -7.84 -17.70
CA ALA A 112 -2.29 -7.67 -16.37
C ALA A 112 -0.80 -8.05 -16.29
N LEU A 113 -0.36 -9.05 -17.08
CA LEU A 113 1.03 -9.50 -17.14
C LEU A 113 1.93 -8.55 -17.95
N LEU A 114 1.36 -7.75 -18.87
CA LEU A 114 2.07 -6.72 -19.63
C LEU A 114 2.47 -5.51 -18.77
N VAL A 115 1.85 -5.32 -17.60
CA VAL A 115 2.16 -4.19 -16.73
C VAL A 115 3.54 -4.38 -16.09
N PRO A 116 4.49 -3.44 -16.29
CA PRO A 116 5.81 -3.56 -15.71
C PRO A 116 5.72 -3.57 -14.18
N ARG A 117 6.54 -4.42 -13.56
CA ARG A 117 6.65 -4.48 -12.10
C ARG A 117 7.29 -3.20 -11.59
N THR A 118 6.73 -2.65 -10.52
CA THR A 118 7.29 -1.46 -9.88
C THR A 118 8.67 -1.77 -9.30
N ASN A 119 9.68 -0.99 -9.66
CA ASN A 119 11.00 -1.00 -9.04
C ASN A 119 11.44 0.45 -8.83
N VAL A 120 11.70 0.82 -7.57
CA VAL A 120 12.00 2.20 -7.18
C VAL A 120 13.21 2.19 -6.27
N THR A 121 14.19 3.00 -6.60
CA THR A 121 15.33 3.27 -5.73
C THR A 121 15.24 4.70 -5.24
N LEU A 122 15.33 4.88 -3.92
CA LEU A 122 15.51 6.17 -3.28
C LEU A 122 17.02 6.43 -3.15
N TYR A 123 17.43 7.64 -3.45
CA TYR A 123 18.80 8.11 -3.40
C TYR A 123 18.97 9.17 -2.31
N ASP A 124 20.03 9.04 -1.54
CA ASP A 124 20.60 10.09 -0.69
C ASP A 124 21.68 10.79 -1.52
N ASP A 125 21.32 11.97 -2.04
CA ASP A 125 22.04 12.62 -3.14
C ASP A 125 22.26 11.69 -4.34
N ALA A 126 23.50 11.23 -4.54
CA ALA A 126 23.89 10.32 -5.62
C ALA A 126 23.94 8.84 -5.20
N HIS A 127 23.83 8.55 -3.90
CA HIS A 127 24.02 7.21 -3.36
C HIS A 127 22.68 6.50 -3.20
N PRO A 128 22.52 5.25 -3.67
CA PRO A 128 21.32 4.49 -3.41
C PRO A 128 21.18 4.30 -1.89
N ALA A 129 20.01 4.62 -1.35
CA ALA A 129 19.72 4.53 0.09
C ALA A 129 18.72 3.42 0.41
N LEU A 130 17.77 3.17 -0.50
CA LEU A 130 16.71 2.18 -0.30
C LEU A 130 16.12 1.72 -1.63
N THR A 131 15.85 0.43 -1.77
CA THR A 131 15.19 -0.14 -2.96
C THR A 131 13.87 -0.79 -2.60
N ILE A 132 12.85 -0.55 -3.41
CA ILE A 132 11.51 -1.09 -3.28
C ILE A 132 11.14 -1.77 -4.60
N ALA A 133 11.01 -3.10 -4.56
CA ALA A 133 10.73 -3.90 -5.75
C ALA A 133 9.46 -4.72 -5.57
N GLN A 134 8.58 -4.68 -6.57
CA GLN A 134 7.39 -5.51 -6.60
C GLN A 134 7.75 -6.96 -6.93
N ARG A 135 7.46 -7.87 -6.00
CA ARG A 135 7.72 -9.31 -6.14
C ARG A 135 6.57 -10.06 -6.80
N SER A 136 5.33 -9.70 -6.46
CA SER A 136 4.12 -10.33 -7.00
C SER A 136 3.06 -9.31 -7.41
N LEU A 137 2.28 -9.65 -8.44
CA LEU A 137 1.11 -8.90 -8.92
C LEU A 137 -0.13 -9.21 -8.08
N LEU A 138 -0.34 -10.49 -7.72
CA LEU A 138 -1.53 -11.00 -7.04
C LEU A 138 -1.14 -12.10 -6.02
N PRO A 139 -1.25 -11.86 -4.70
CA PRO A 139 -1.47 -10.55 -4.08
C PRO A 139 -0.29 -9.61 -4.35
N ARG A 140 -0.54 -8.31 -4.27
CA ARG A 140 0.48 -7.30 -4.61
C ARG A 140 1.48 -7.18 -3.47
N THR A 141 2.69 -7.67 -3.69
CA THR A 141 3.76 -7.71 -2.68
C THR A 141 4.97 -6.92 -3.14
N PHE A 142 5.57 -6.19 -2.20
CA PHE A 142 6.76 -5.37 -2.41
C PHE A 142 7.82 -5.77 -1.40
N VAL A 143 9.07 -5.82 -1.84
CA VAL A 143 10.23 -6.07 -0.97
C VAL A 143 10.95 -4.75 -0.80
N VAL A 144 11.23 -4.41 0.46
CA VAL A 144 12.07 -3.27 0.84
C VAL A 144 13.45 -3.83 1.19
N ALA A 145 14.49 -3.32 0.54
CA ALA A 145 15.86 -3.78 0.73
C ALA A 145 16.83 -2.61 0.82
N THR A 146 17.93 -2.82 1.55
CA THR A 146 19.08 -1.91 1.59
C THR A 146 19.82 -1.94 0.23
N PRO A 147 20.71 -0.96 -0.03
CA PRO A 147 21.51 -0.93 -1.24
C PRO A 147 22.37 -2.19 -1.46
N ASN A 148 22.75 -2.84 -0.36
CA ASN A 148 23.53 -4.09 -0.37
C ASN A 148 22.67 -5.33 -0.64
N GLY A 149 21.37 -5.17 -0.90
CA GLY A 149 20.43 -6.27 -1.14
C GLY A 149 19.88 -6.92 0.14
N THR A 150 20.25 -6.44 1.33
CA THR A 150 19.69 -6.96 2.58
C THR A 150 18.21 -6.60 2.66
N ARG A 151 17.36 -7.62 2.72
CA ARG A 151 15.91 -7.43 2.85
C ARG A 151 15.57 -6.90 4.25
N LEU A 152 14.89 -5.76 4.30
CA LEU A 152 14.37 -5.16 5.53
C LEU A 152 12.95 -5.67 5.84
N ALA A 153 12.06 -5.67 4.84
CA ALA A 153 10.67 -6.10 5.01
C ALA A 153 10.01 -6.52 3.69
N GLU A 154 8.88 -7.23 3.79
CA GLU A 154 7.83 -7.29 2.77
C GLU A 154 6.69 -6.36 3.14
N LEU A 155 6.18 -5.64 2.16
CA LEU A 155 4.94 -4.90 2.22
C LEU A 155 3.91 -5.60 1.36
N ARG A 156 2.82 -6.09 1.98
CA ARG A 156 1.74 -6.81 1.29
C ARG A 156 0.48 -5.97 1.28
N HIS A 157 -0.05 -5.72 0.09
CA HIS A 157 -1.32 -5.03 -0.08
C HIS A 157 -2.47 -6.05 -0.16
N ARG A 158 -3.49 -5.91 0.67
CA ARG A 158 -4.63 -6.84 0.67
C ARG A 158 -5.60 -6.45 -0.45
N ALA A 159 -5.62 -7.20 -1.56
CA ALA A 159 -6.39 -6.87 -2.77
C ALA A 159 -7.91 -6.70 -2.56
N LEU A 160 -8.50 -7.44 -1.60
CA LEU A 160 -9.91 -7.31 -1.23
C LEU A 160 -10.23 -6.00 -0.47
N SER A 161 -9.23 -5.18 -0.15
CA SER A 161 -9.45 -3.84 0.40
C SER A 161 -10.18 -2.91 -0.58
N ARG A 162 -10.25 -3.26 -1.86
CA ARG A 162 -11.01 -2.51 -2.87
C ARG A 162 -12.50 -2.37 -2.54
N PHE A 163 -13.07 -3.26 -1.71
CA PHE A 163 -14.45 -3.16 -1.21
C PHE A 163 -14.56 -2.62 0.23
N GLY A 164 -13.45 -2.47 0.97
CA GLY A 164 -13.46 -2.04 2.38
C GLY A 164 -12.36 -1.04 2.75
N ARG A 165 -11.81 -1.16 3.95
CA ARG A 165 -10.68 -0.33 4.43
C ARG A 165 -9.38 -0.78 3.78
N ASP A 166 -8.61 0.18 3.28
CA ASP A 166 -7.27 -0.09 2.78
C ASP A 166 -6.37 -0.60 3.91
N ARG A 167 -5.66 -1.70 3.63
CA ARG A 167 -4.79 -2.36 4.60
C ARG A 167 -3.52 -2.86 3.94
N TRP A 168 -2.41 -2.52 4.56
CA TRP A 168 -1.07 -2.95 4.19
C TRP A 168 -0.47 -3.72 5.35
N TRP A 169 0.14 -4.86 5.07
CA TRP A 169 0.86 -5.64 6.07
C TRP A 169 2.36 -5.44 5.92
N ILE A 170 3.03 -5.33 7.06
CA ILE A 170 4.47 -5.27 7.18
C ILE A 170 4.92 -6.64 7.70
N VAL A 171 5.69 -7.34 6.88
CA VAL A 171 6.17 -8.70 7.15
C VAL A 171 7.69 -8.67 7.19
N GLN A 172 8.29 -9.07 8.31
CA GLN A 172 9.74 -9.16 8.48
C GLN A 172 10.08 -10.61 8.83
N ASP A 173 11.09 -11.18 8.18
CA ASP A 173 11.49 -12.58 8.39
C ASP A 173 10.31 -13.57 8.29
N ASN A 174 9.42 -13.29 7.32
CA ASN A 174 8.18 -14.03 7.07
C ASN A 174 7.16 -14.02 8.22
N ARG A 175 7.32 -13.15 9.22
CA ARG A 175 6.39 -12.92 10.34
C ARG A 175 5.67 -11.60 10.18
N PHE A 176 4.40 -11.56 10.54
CA PHE A 176 3.64 -10.32 10.61
C PHE A 176 4.15 -9.47 11.78
N VAL A 177 4.55 -8.23 11.52
CA VAL A 177 5.06 -7.30 12.55
C VAL A 177 4.10 -6.14 12.78
N GLY A 178 3.45 -5.67 11.71
CA GLY A 178 2.56 -4.53 11.79
C GLY A 178 1.74 -4.32 10.53
N GLN A 179 0.95 -3.25 10.56
CA GLN A 179 0.07 -2.89 9.46
C GLN A 179 -0.13 -1.38 9.33
N ALA A 180 -0.41 -0.93 8.10
CA ALA A 180 -1.07 0.34 7.86
C ALA A 180 -2.55 0.09 7.62
N VAL A 181 -3.42 0.78 8.34
CA VAL A 181 -4.88 0.63 8.17
C VAL A 181 -5.53 1.99 8.05
N GLU A 182 -6.49 2.14 7.13
CA GLU A 182 -7.27 3.37 7.04
C GLU A 182 -8.00 3.68 8.34
N GLU A 183 -8.03 4.96 8.74
CA GLU A 183 -8.59 5.40 10.02
C GLU A 183 -10.08 5.05 10.22
N SER A 184 -10.88 4.99 9.15
CA SER A 184 -12.32 4.77 9.22
C SER A 184 -12.88 4.12 7.95
N PHE A 185 -13.82 3.19 8.11
CA PHE A 185 -14.54 2.56 7.00
C PHE A 185 -15.41 3.56 6.23
N VAL A 186 -16.16 4.42 6.91
CA VAL A 186 -17.01 5.42 6.26
C VAL A 186 -16.16 6.36 5.39
N ARG A 187 -15.00 6.76 5.90
CA ARG A 187 -14.05 7.59 5.13
C ARG A 187 -13.41 6.82 3.98
N ALA A 188 -13.12 5.54 4.15
CA ALA A 188 -12.64 4.67 3.07
C ALA A 188 -13.62 4.64 1.89
N VAL A 189 -14.92 4.48 2.17
CA VAL A 189 -15.98 4.49 1.17
C VAL A 189 -16.07 5.87 0.50
N ARG A 190 -16.08 6.95 1.29
CA ARG A 190 -16.10 8.33 0.76
C ARG A 190 -14.90 8.62 -0.14
N ARG A 191 -13.69 8.19 0.22
CA ARG A 191 -12.49 8.31 -0.62
C ARG A 191 -12.64 7.59 -1.95
N LYS A 192 -13.26 6.41 -1.97
CA LYS A 192 -13.44 5.65 -3.21
C LYS A 192 -14.41 6.32 -4.17
N LEU A 193 -15.50 6.87 -3.65
CA LEU A 193 -16.51 7.55 -4.45
C LEU A 193 -16.07 8.96 -4.86
N PHE A 194 -15.43 9.70 -3.95
CA PHE A 194 -15.21 11.13 -4.09
C PHE A 194 -13.76 11.61 -3.93
N GLY A 195 -12.82 10.72 -3.57
CA GLY A 195 -11.42 11.08 -3.33
C GLY A 195 -10.74 11.66 -4.57
N LYS A 196 -11.06 11.13 -5.76
CA LYS A 196 -10.56 11.65 -7.04
C LYS A 196 -11.01 13.09 -7.34
N PHE A 197 -12.12 13.53 -6.75
CA PHE A 197 -12.67 14.88 -6.96
C PHE A 197 -12.30 15.85 -5.84
N SER A 198 -11.86 15.35 -4.68
CA SER A 198 -11.52 16.20 -3.54
C SER A 198 -10.58 15.51 -2.56
N ARG A 199 -9.41 16.14 -2.33
CA ARG A 199 -8.45 15.74 -1.28
C ARG A 199 -9.05 15.74 0.13
N ARG A 200 -10.11 16.51 0.37
CA ARG A 200 -10.83 16.51 1.67
C ARG A 200 -11.55 15.18 1.94
N SER A 201 -11.87 14.43 0.89
CA SER A 201 -12.54 13.13 0.96
C SER A 201 -11.56 11.98 1.19
N GLU A 202 -10.25 12.23 1.23
CA GLU A 202 -9.25 11.22 1.54
C GLU A 202 -9.27 10.78 3.02
N SER A 203 -8.70 9.60 3.26
CA SER A 203 -8.57 9.01 4.60
C SER A 203 -7.11 8.83 4.96
N ASN A 204 -6.73 9.20 6.18
CA ASN A 204 -5.38 8.92 6.67
C ASN A 204 -5.24 7.43 6.98
N LEU A 205 -4.00 6.95 7.01
CA LEU A 205 -3.70 5.61 7.50
C LEU A 205 -3.00 5.71 8.85
N ARG A 206 -3.38 4.82 9.78
CA ARG A 206 -2.68 4.61 11.04
C ARG A 206 -1.68 3.47 10.85
N LEU A 207 -0.48 3.66 11.36
CA LEU A 207 0.55 2.64 11.44
C LEU A 207 0.45 1.97 12.81
N GLU A 208 0.30 0.66 12.80
CA GLU A 208 0.17 -0.16 14.00
C GLU A 208 1.27 -1.23 13.97
N LEU A 209 2.03 -1.37 15.06
CA LEU A 209 3.07 -2.39 15.22
C LEU A 209 2.77 -3.18 16.49
N GLY A 210 2.58 -4.50 16.38
CA GLY A 210 2.17 -5.32 17.53
C GLY A 210 0.89 -4.84 18.23
N GLY A 211 0.00 -4.12 17.54
CA GLY A 211 -1.21 -3.52 18.10
C GLY A 211 -1.03 -2.13 18.73
N LEU A 212 0.20 -1.62 18.80
CA LEU A 212 0.51 -0.28 19.31
C LEU A 212 0.60 0.75 18.18
N ALA A 213 0.21 1.99 18.46
CA ALA A 213 0.30 3.09 17.50
C ALA A 213 1.78 3.45 17.22
N ALA A 214 2.22 3.26 15.99
CA ALA A 214 3.59 3.56 15.55
C ALA A 214 3.70 4.86 14.76
N GLY A 215 2.57 5.37 14.24
CA GLY A 215 2.54 6.61 13.48
C GLY A 215 1.30 6.74 12.59
N ALA A 216 1.36 7.67 11.63
CA ALA A 216 0.31 7.91 10.67
C ALA A 216 0.86 8.36 9.31
N ILE A 217 0.15 7.99 8.24
CA ILE A 217 0.32 8.56 6.90
C ILE A 217 -0.85 9.50 6.65
N VAL A 218 -0.54 10.79 6.63
CA VAL A 218 -1.49 11.88 6.46
C VAL A 218 -1.59 12.20 4.98
N ARG A 219 -2.78 11.96 4.42
CA ARG A 219 -3.12 12.26 3.01
C ARG A 219 -4.03 13.48 2.91
N ARG A 220 -4.99 13.55 3.83
CA ARG A 220 -5.95 14.65 3.93
C ARG A 220 -5.30 15.91 4.51
N PRO A 221 -5.64 17.11 4.01
CA PRO A 221 -5.21 18.37 4.61
C PRO A 221 -5.62 18.46 6.07
N SER A 222 -4.66 18.69 6.96
CA SER A 222 -4.90 19.08 8.34
C SER A 222 -5.41 20.54 8.42
N ALA A 223 -5.81 20.98 9.61
CA ALA A 223 -6.13 22.40 9.86
C ALA A 223 -4.94 23.34 9.55
N SER A 224 -3.71 22.82 9.63
CA SER A 224 -2.48 23.52 9.24
C SER A 224 -2.15 23.42 7.74
N GLY A 225 -3.00 22.79 6.93
CA GLY A 225 -2.79 22.60 5.50
C GLY A 225 -1.76 21.51 5.15
N ALA A 226 -1.19 20.82 6.13
CA ALA A 226 -0.21 19.77 5.89
C ALA A 226 -0.85 18.53 5.26
N VAL A 227 -0.25 18.03 4.18
CA VAL A 227 -0.67 16.88 3.38
C VAL A 227 0.54 16.02 3.01
N ASP A 228 0.27 14.81 2.52
CA ASP A 228 1.26 13.92 1.93
C ASP A 228 2.49 13.69 2.81
N ARG A 229 2.26 13.42 4.10
CA ARG A 229 3.33 13.26 5.09
C ARG A 229 3.21 11.97 5.89
N LEU A 230 4.35 11.44 6.29
CA LEU A 230 4.50 10.38 7.27
C LEU A 230 4.89 11.02 8.60
N GLU A 231 4.19 10.63 9.67
CA GLU A 231 4.47 11.03 11.05
C GLU A 231 4.69 9.77 11.88
N LEU A 232 5.86 9.62 12.48
CA LEU A 232 6.22 8.50 13.33
C LEU A 232 6.17 8.92 14.80
N THR A 233 5.50 8.13 15.61
CA THR A 233 5.36 8.34 17.06
C THR A 233 6.14 7.33 17.88
N SER A 234 6.74 6.34 17.23
CA SER A 234 7.49 5.26 17.85
C SER A 234 8.69 4.87 16.99
N ASP A 235 9.79 4.52 17.64
CA ASP A 235 10.99 3.95 17.01
C ASP A 235 10.93 2.44 16.86
N ALA A 236 9.81 1.80 17.21
CA ALA A 236 9.67 0.35 17.11
C ALA A 236 9.64 -0.16 15.65
N LEU A 237 9.26 0.69 14.70
CA LEU A 237 9.25 0.37 13.27
C LEU A 237 10.50 0.96 12.60
N ASP A 238 11.26 0.15 11.84
CA ASP A 238 12.37 0.67 11.03
C ASP A 238 11.85 1.78 10.10
N ARG A 239 12.39 2.98 10.27
CA ARG A 239 11.93 4.19 9.57
C ARG A 239 12.12 4.08 8.06
N ARG A 240 13.09 3.29 7.59
CA ARG A 240 13.25 2.97 6.15
C ARG A 240 12.04 2.23 5.62
N VAL A 241 11.53 1.26 6.38
CA VAL A 241 10.32 0.49 6.03
C VAL A 241 9.10 1.40 6.06
N ALA A 242 9.00 2.30 7.04
CA ALA A 242 7.90 3.26 7.12
C ALA A 242 7.88 4.25 5.94
N VAL A 243 9.04 4.80 5.57
CA VAL A 243 9.20 5.68 4.40
C VAL A 243 8.85 4.93 3.12
N ALA A 244 9.31 3.69 2.94
CA ALA A 244 8.96 2.88 1.77
C ALA A 244 7.45 2.62 1.67
N LEU A 245 6.80 2.33 2.80
CA LEU A 245 5.37 2.11 2.87
C LEU A 245 4.57 3.38 2.53
N ALA A 246 4.95 4.51 3.12
CA ALA A 246 4.37 5.81 2.80
C ALA A 246 4.54 6.15 1.32
N LEU A 247 5.72 5.90 0.76
CA LEU A 247 5.99 6.11 -0.65
C LEU A 247 5.09 5.25 -1.56
N LEU A 248 4.89 3.97 -1.24
CA LEU A 248 3.99 3.09 -2.01
C LEU A 248 2.53 3.50 -1.92
N ILE A 249 2.12 4.15 -0.83
CA ILE A 249 0.74 4.62 -0.63
C ILE A 249 0.51 5.95 -1.34
N LEU A 250 1.42 6.92 -1.15
CA LEU A 250 1.31 8.29 -1.67
C LEU A 250 1.73 8.39 -3.14
N GLY A 251 2.76 7.64 -3.55
CA GLY A 251 3.26 7.61 -4.93
C GLY A 251 2.39 6.79 -5.89
N ARG A 252 1.31 6.17 -5.42
CA ARG A 252 0.37 5.40 -6.24
C ARG A 252 -0.71 6.24 -6.92
N GLU A 253 -0.85 7.52 -6.57
CA GLU A 253 -1.93 8.38 -7.07
C GLU A 253 -1.44 9.27 -8.23
N PRO A 254 -2.19 9.27 -9.35
CA PRO A 254 -2.71 10.50 -9.96
C PRO A 254 -4.15 10.77 -9.53
#